data_AF-A0A1C4TMP8-F1
#
_entry.id   AF-A0A1C4TMP8-F1
#
_cell.length_a   1.000
_cell.length_b   1.000
_cell.length_c   1.000
_cell.angle_alpha   90.00
_cell.angle_beta   90.00
_cell.angle_gamma   90.00
#
_symmetry.space_group_name_H-M   'P 1'
#
loop_
_entity.id
_entity.type
_entity.pdbx_description
1 polymer ?
#
loop_
_entity_poly.entity_id
_entity_poly.type
_entity_poly.pdbx_seq_one_letter_code
_entity_poly.pdbx_strand_id
1 'polypeptide(L)'
;MGVLAAARPDLLVVVGPGDEPSEPGEHPTVGPYPPGAHGTFRGVGVDLDVTLGHAPDDATTAGRPLPQSLTVGAWLLGRAHWTGAPVEGLALLPTAAPEDCAEAGRAVAGRADRVALLVMGDGSACRTLKAPGYLDDRAAAFDARATEALGSADLDAIAALDAALAHELKAAGRAPWQLLGGAARDAGLAGRLLYEDAPYGVGYTVAAWS
;
A
#
# COMPACT_ATOMS: atom_id res chain seq x y z
N MET A 1 1.27 11.70 -7.40
CA MET A 1 0.17 11.87 -8.38
C MET A 1 0.62 12.32 -9.76
N GLY A 2 1.52 13.30 -9.91
CA GLY A 2 1.97 13.75 -11.25
C GLY A 2 2.55 12.64 -12.14
N VAL A 3 3.35 11.72 -11.58
CA VAL A 3 3.89 10.55 -12.30
C VAL A 3 2.78 9.58 -12.75
N LEU A 4 1.82 9.28 -11.87
CA LEU A 4 0.67 8.42 -12.20
C LEU A 4 -0.15 9.01 -13.36
N ALA A 5 -0.38 10.32 -13.34
CA ALA A 5 -1.14 10.99 -14.40
C ALA A 5 -0.38 10.97 -15.74
N ALA A 6 0.93 11.20 -15.71
CA ALA A 6 1.79 11.18 -16.90
C ALA A 6 1.87 9.77 -17.55
N ALA A 7 1.80 8.70 -16.75
CA ALA A 7 1.77 7.33 -17.25
C ALA A 7 0.51 7.01 -18.08
N ARG A 8 -0.56 7.80 -17.91
CA ARG A 8 -1.87 7.62 -18.57
C ARG A 8 -2.38 6.17 -18.46
N PRO A 9 -2.44 5.56 -17.26
CA PRO A 9 -2.79 4.15 -17.13
C PRO A 9 -4.19 3.85 -17.69
N ASP A 10 -4.41 2.59 -18.06
CA ASP A 10 -5.73 2.06 -18.39
C ASP A 10 -6.43 1.55 -17.11
N LEU A 11 -5.66 1.24 -16.06
CA LEU A 11 -6.13 0.86 -14.73
C LEU A 11 -5.21 1.41 -13.63
N LEU A 12 -5.79 1.99 -12.58
CA LEU A 12 -5.08 2.30 -11.33
C LEU A 12 -5.52 1.35 -10.22
N VAL A 13 -4.58 0.68 -9.56
CA VAL A 13 -4.87 -0.16 -8.38
C VAL A 13 -4.22 0.45 -7.15
N VAL A 14 -5.04 0.75 -6.14
CA VAL A 14 -4.57 1.10 -4.80
C VAL A 14 -4.33 -0.20 -4.04
N VAL A 15 -3.09 -0.42 -3.60
CA VAL A 15 -2.69 -1.63 -2.90
C VAL A 15 -2.31 -1.27 -1.47
N GLY A 16 -2.70 -2.06 -0.48
CA GLY A 16 -2.28 -1.84 0.90
C GLY A 16 -2.49 -3.05 1.80
N PRO A 17 -2.00 -3.02 3.05
CA PRO A 17 -2.34 -4.05 4.02
C PRO A 17 -3.83 -3.99 4.35
N GLY A 18 -4.44 -5.15 4.53
CA GLY A 18 -5.73 -5.26 5.20
C GLY A 18 -5.64 -4.92 6.68
N ASP A 19 -6.76 -4.55 7.27
CA ASP A 19 -6.86 -4.36 8.72
C ASP A 19 -6.80 -5.73 9.41
N GLU A 20 -6.10 -5.77 10.54
CA GLU A 20 -6.12 -6.94 11.41
C GLU A 20 -7.49 -7.06 12.10
N PRO A 21 -7.97 -8.29 12.34
CA PRO A 21 -9.20 -8.52 13.10
C PRO A 21 -9.13 -7.81 14.45
N SER A 22 -10.15 -7.02 14.79
CA SER A 22 -10.21 -6.33 16.08
C SER A 22 -10.83 -7.24 17.15
N GLU A 23 -11.72 -8.14 16.72
CA GLU A 23 -12.51 -9.02 17.56
C GLU A 23 -12.28 -10.51 17.23
N PRO A 24 -12.39 -11.42 18.22
CA PRO A 24 -12.36 -12.86 17.98
C PRO A 24 -13.46 -13.30 17.00
N GLY A 25 -13.05 -13.94 15.89
CA GLY A 25 -13.98 -14.43 14.86
C GLY A 25 -14.11 -13.53 13.63
N GLU A 26 -13.49 -12.34 13.65
CA GLU A 26 -13.31 -11.53 12.45
C GLU A 26 -12.20 -12.10 11.56
N HIS A 27 -12.36 -11.94 10.25
CA HIS A 27 -11.35 -12.32 9.27
C HIS A 27 -10.60 -11.06 8.80
N PRO A 28 -9.29 -11.14 8.55
CA PRO A 28 -8.52 -10.02 8.03
C PRO A 28 -9.13 -9.54 6.71
N THR A 29 -9.18 -8.22 6.51
CA THR A 29 -9.78 -7.65 5.31
C THR A 29 -8.84 -7.80 4.12
N VAL A 30 -8.93 -8.92 3.40
CA VAL A 30 -8.05 -9.24 2.27
C VAL A 30 -8.83 -9.39 0.98
N GLY A 31 -8.19 -9.09 -0.16
CA GLY A 31 -8.74 -9.25 -1.50
C GLY A 31 -9.18 -7.93 -2.16
N PRO A 32 -9.86 -8.04 -3.32
CA PRO A 32 -10.17 -6.89 -4.16
C PRO A 32 -11.29 -6.02 -3.58
N TYR A 33 -11.27 -4.75 -3.98
CA TYR A 33 -12.29 -3.74 -3.70
C TYR A 33 -12.69 -3.04 -5.00
N PRO A 34 -14.01 -2.99 -5.30
CA PRO A 34 -14.48 -2.39 -6.54
C PRO A 34 -14.36 -0.86 -6.52
N PRO A 35 -14.41 -0.21 -7.69
CA PRO A 35 -14.63 1.23 -7.77
C PRO A 35 -15.93 1.60 -7.05
N GLY A 36 -15.94 2.73 -6.35
CA GLY A 36 -17.06 3.16 -5.52
C GLY A 36 -17.03 2.63 -4.08
N ALA A 37 -16.11 1.73 -3.71
CA ALA A 37 -16.01 1.25 -2.34
C ALA A 37 -15.78 2.41 -1.34
N HIS A 38 -16.44 2.34 -0.18
CA HIS A 38 -16.45 3.41 0.81
C HIS A 38 -15.45 3.15 1.94
N GLY A 39 -14.75 4.20 2.36
CA GLY A 39 -13.90 4.22 3.55
C GLY A 39 -14.26 5.39 4.45
N THR A 40 -13.82 5.33 5.71
CA THR A 40 -14.09 6.40 6.68
C THR A 40 -12.91 6.56 7.64
N PHE A 41 -12.62 7.81 8.03
CA PHE A 41 -11.63 8.11 9.06
C PHE A 41 -12.22 8.24 10.47
N ARG A 42 -13.52 7.95 10.64
CA ARG A 42 -14.18 8.03 11.95
C ARG A 42 -13.51 7.13 13.00
N GLY A 43 -12.97 5.98 12.58
CA GLY A 43 -12.21 5.06 13.44
C GLY A 43 -10.93 5.65 14.03
N VAL A 44 -10.40 6.72 13.42
CA VAL A 44 -9.23 7.48 13.92
C VAL A 44 -9.62 8.89 14.40
N GLY A 45 -10.90 9.12 14.66
CA GLY A 45 -11.41 10.36 15.24
C GLY A 45 -11.61 11.52 14.25
N VAL A 46 -11.60 11.26 12.95
CA VAL A 46 -11.84 12.29 11.92
C VAL A 46 -13.17 12.02 11.23
N ASP A 47 -14.09 13.00 11.27
CA ASP A 47 -15.39 12.94 10.60
C ASP A 47 -15.24 13.18 9.08
N LEU A 48 -14.73 12.16 8.38
CA LEU A 48 -14.49 12.20 6.94
C LEU A 48 -14.75 10.84 6.30
N ASP A 49 -15.65 10.84 5.32
CA ASP A 49 -15.95 9.68 4.47
C ASP A 49 -15.30 9.87 3.09
N VAL A 50 -14.85 8.77 2.49
CA VAL A 50 -14.17 8.76 1.18
C VAL A 50 -14.69 7.63 0.30
N THR A 51 -14.53 7.80 -1.01
CA THR A 51 -14.91 6.81 -2.03
C THR A 51 -13.69 6.50 -2.90
N LEU A 52 -13.45 5.21 -3.14
CA LEU A 52 -12.38 4.76 -4.02
C LEU A 52 -12.79 4.94 -5.48
N GLY A 53 -12.19 5.91 -6.17
CA GLY A 53 -12.53 6.21 -7.56
C GLY A 53 -13.98 6.65 -7.73
N HIS A 54 -14.60 6.25 -8.84
CA HIS A 54 -16.00 6.54 -9.14
C HIS A 54 -16.79 5.23 -9.24
N ALA A 55 -17.95 5.18 -8.58
CA ALA A 55 -18.88 4.07 -8.74
C ALA A 55 -19.48 4.11 -10.16
N PRO A 56 -19.62 2.97 -10.86
CA PRO A 56 -20.46 2.90 -12.06
C PRO A 56 -21.89 3.34 -11.75
N ASP A 57 -22.58 3.98 -12.72
CA ASP A 57 -23.94 4.51 -12.55
C ASP A 57 -24.97 3.46 -12.07
N ASP A 58 -24.75 2.18 -12.41
CA ASP A 58 -25.62 1.06 -12.06
C ASP A 58 -25.11 0.24 -10.84
N ALA A 59 -24.06 0.71 -10.15
CA ALA A 59 -23.46 -0.03 -9.04
C ALA A 59 -24.33 0.02 -7.78
N THR A 60 -25.17 -0.99 -7.61
CA THR A 60 -25.90 -1.24 -6.36
C THR A 60 -25.07 -2.14 -5.45
N THR A 61 -24.10 -1.61 -4.71
CA THR A 61 -23.55 -2.39 -3.58
C THR A 61 -22.90 -1.52 -2.52
N ALA A 62 -23.45 -1.59 -1.31
CA ALA A 62 -22.70 -1.35 -0.09
C ALA A 62 -21.69 -2.52 0.06
N GLY A 63 -20.53 -2.40 -0.60
CA GLY A 63 -19.41 -3.30 -0.37
C GLY A 63 -18.89 -3.16 1.06
N ARG A 64 -18.09 -4.14 1.53
CA ARG A 64 -17.40 -4.02 2.82
C ARG A 64 -16.55 -2.73 2.86
N PRO A 65 -16.40 -2.08 4.03
CA PRO A 65 -15.61 -0.86 4.13
C PRO A 65 -14.16 -1.10 3.71
N LEU A 66 -13.56 -0.06 3.13
CA LEU A 66 -12.13 -0.02 2.83
C LEU A 66 -11.32 -0.14 4.13
N PRO A 67 -10.24 -0.92 4.14
CA PRO A 67 -9.28 -0.87 5.24
C PRO A 67 -8.61 0.50 5.29
N GLN A 68 -7.96 0.81 6.41
CA GLN A 68 -7.39 2.14 6.64
C GLN A 68 -6.39 2.54 5.54
N SER A 69 -5.56 1.60 5.09
CA SER A 69 -4.56 1.83 4.03
C SER A 69 -5.20 2.29 2.71
N LEU A 70 -6.26 1.60 2.27
CA LEU A 70 -6.98 1.93 1.04
C LEU A 70 -7.83 3.19 1.20
N THR A 71 -8.34 3.45 2.41
CA THR A 71 -9.03 4.71 2.75
C THR A 71 -8.10 5.91 2.56
N VAL A 72 -6.85 5.83 3.03
CA VAL A 72 -5.83 6.88 2.79
C VAL A 72 -5.52 7.01 1.29
N GLY A 73 -5.38 5.90 0.57
CA GLY A 73 -5.16 5.92 -0.88
C GLY A 73 -6.29 6.62 -1.63
N ALA A 74 -7.55 6.27 -1.34
CA ALA A 74 -8.73 6.92 -1.90
C ALA A 74 -8.78 8.42 -1.59
N TRP A 75 -8.45 8.81 -0.36
CA TRP A 75 -8.36 10.21 0.05
C TRP A 75 -7.31 11.00 -0.75
N LEU A 76 -6.10 10.44 -0.93
CA LEU A 76 -5.04 11.06 -1.72
C LEU A 76 -5.47 11.27 -3.18
N LEU A 77 -6.15 10.29 -3.77
CA LEU A 77 -6.69 10.38 -5.12
C LEU A 77 -7.77 11.44 -5.24
N GLY A 78 -8.69 11.50 -4.27
CA GLY A 78 -9.72 12.54 -4.20
C GLY A 78 -9.12 13.95 -4.09
N ARG A 79 -8.12 14.13 -3.23
CA ARG A 79 -7.41 15.42 -3.08
C ARG A 79 -6.68 15.84 -4.36
N ALA A 80 -6.23 14.89 -5.15
CA ALA A 80 -5.59 15.13 -6.43
C ALA A 80 -6.57 15.24 -7.60
N HIS A 81 -7.88 15.13 -7.34
CA HIS A 81 -8.94 15.13 -8.36
C HIS A 81 -8.64 14.11 -9.48
N TRP A 82 -8.22 12.90 -9.10
CA TRP A 82 -7.86 11.86 -10.06
C TRP A 82 -9.06 11.45 -10.93
N THR A 83 -8.89 11.54 -12.25
CA THR A 83 -9.89 11.09 -13.25
C THR A 83 -9.25 10.32 -14.42
N GLY A 84 -7.96 9.98 -14.32
CA GLY A 84 -7.16 9.48 -15.44
C GLY A 84 -7.46 8.04 -15.86
N ALA A 85 -8.01 7.21 -14.96
CA ALA A 85 -8.35 5.82 -15.19
C ALA A 85 -9.32 5.31 -14.12
N PRO A 86 -10.06 4.21 -14.38
CA PRO A 86 -10.76 3.46 -13.33
C PRO A 86 -9.82 3.09 -12.17
N VAL A 87 -10.36 3.13 -10.95
CA VAL A 87 -9.61 2.86 -9.72
C VAL A 87 -10.21 1.69 -8.98
N GLU A 88 -9.36 0.71 -8.67
CA GLU A 88 -9.71 -0.43 -7.84
C GLU A 88 -8.79 -0.53 -6.62
N GLY A 89 -9.17 -1.35 -5.64
CA GLY A 89 -8.39 -1.58 -4.44
C GLY A 89 -7.98 -3.05 -4.31
N LEU A 90 -6.84 -3.30 -3.68
CA LEU A 90 -6.39 -4.64 -3.32
C LEU A 90 -5.77 -4.61 -1.93
N ALA A 91 -6.41 -5.29 -0.99
CA ALA A 91 -5.90 -5.46 0.36
C ALA A 91 -5.15 -6.79 0.50
N LEU A 92 -3.94 -6.74 1.05
CA LEU A 92 -3.08 -7.91 1.27
C LEU A 92 -3.09 -8.32 2.73
N LEU A 93 -2.91 -9.63 2.97
CA LEU A 93 -2.60 -10.10 4.31
C LEU A 93 -1.19 -9.59 4.70
N PRO A 94 -1.01 -8.88 5.82
CA PRO A 94 0.31 -8.38 6.22
C PRO A 94 1.37 -9.47 6.39
N THR A 95 0.94 -10.69 6.71
CA THR A 95 1.78 -11.89 6.90
C THR A 95 1.88 -12.77 5.65
N ALA A 96 1.34 -12.35 4.50
CA ALA A 96 1.46 -13.10 3.24
C ALA A 96 2.91 -13.49 2.93
N ALA A 97 3.11 -14.66 2.32
CA ALA A 97 4.43 -15.10 1.91
C ALA A 97 5.00 -14.15 0.84
N PRO A 98 6.32 -13.87 0.85
CA PRO A 98 6.95 -13.02 -0.17
C PRO A 98 6.64 -13.43 -1.61
N GLU A 99 6.62 -14.74 -1.87
CA GLU A 99 6.37 -15.32 -3.19
C GLU A 99 4.94 -15.06 -3.66
N ASP A 100 3.96 -15.23 -2.75
CA ASP A 100 2.54 -14.95 -3.01
C ASP A 100 2.32 -13.45 -3.29
N CYS A 101 3.00 -12.57 -2.56
CA CYS A 101 2.95 -11.12 -2.80
C CYS A 101 3.46 -10.80 -4.20
N ALA A 102 4.63 -11.35 -4.57
CA ALA A 102 5.22 -11.12 -5.89
C ALA A 102 4.36 -11.71 -7.02
N GLU A 103 3.71 -12.86 -6.81
CA GLU A 103 2.76 -13.45 -7.76
C GLU A 103 1.51 -12.59 -7.94
N ALA A 104 0.93 -12.11 -6.85
CA ALA A 104 -0.18 -11.15 -6.91
C ALA A 104 0.22 -9.89 -7.69
N GLY A 105 1.46 -9.42 -7.57
CA GLY A 105 2.00 -8.29 -8.32
C GLY A 105 2.02 -8.54 -9.82
N ARG A 106 2.58 -9.68 -10.25
CA ARG A 106 2.58 -10.11 -11.66
C ARG A 106 1.16 -10.24 -12.21
N ALA A 107 0.26 -10.83 -11.43
CA ALA A 107 -1.14 -10.97 -11.81
C ALA A 107 -1.82 -9.60 -12.00
N VAL A 108 -1.58 -8.64 -11.10
CA VAL A 108 -2.10 -7.28 -11.22
C VAL A 108 -1.55 -6.56 -12.44
N ALA A 109 -0.25 -6.65 -12.70
CA ALA A 109 0.39 -6.03 -13.88
C ALA A 109 -0.20 -6.54 -15.20
N GLY A 110 -0.64 -7.80 -15.25
CA GLY A 110 -1.26 -8.41 -16.44
C GLY A 110 -2.74 -8.08 -16.67
N ARG A 111 -3.37 -7.23 -15.85
CA ARG A 111 -4.82 -6.96 -15.92
C ARG A 111 -5.24 -5.97 -17.02
N ALA A 112 -4.31 -5.14 -17.49
CA ALA A 112 -4.53 -4.16 -18.55
C ALA A 112 -3.20 -3.85 -19.25
N ASP A 113 -3.25 -3.21 -20.41
CA ASP A 113 -2.05 -2.83 -21.17
C ASP A 113 -1.14 -1.89 -20.38
N ARG A 114 -1.73 -0.94 -19.63
CA ARG A 114 -0.98 -0.03 -18.76
C ARG A 114 -1.61 0.02 -17.37
N VAL A 115 -0.98 -0.66 -16.42
CA VAL A 115 -1.38 -0.64 -15.02
C VAL A 115 -0.49 0.32 -14.24
N ALA A 116 -1.10 1.18 -13.44
CA ALA A 116 -0.41 1.97 -12.43
C ALA A 116 -0.80 1.50 -11.03
N LEU A 117 0.14 1.59 -10.09
CA LEU A 117 -0.07 1.22 -8.69
C LEU A 117 0.09 2.43 -7.77
N LEU A 118 -0.82 2.57 -6.81
CA LEU A 118 -0.64 3.41 -5.62
C LEU A 118 -0.50 2.47 -4.41
N VAL A 119 0.73 2.27 -3.96
CA VAL A 119 1.05 1.26 -2.93
C VAL A 119 1.17 1.96 -1.58
N MET A 120 0.33 1.53 -0.64
CA MET A 120 0.17 2.08 0.70
C MET A 120 0.77 1.12 1.72
N GLY A 121 1.55 1.65 2.66
CA GLY A 121 2.15 0.84 3.71
C GLY A 121 3.24 1.59 4.47
N ASP A 122 3.26 1.40 5.78
CA ASP A 122 4.23 2.01 6.67
C ASP A 122 5.45 1.10 6.87
N GLY A 123 6.59 1.70 7.20
CA GLY A 123 7.76 1.02 7.76
C GLY A 123 7.52 0.56 9.19
N SER A 124 8.60 0.22 9.87
CA SER A 124 8.55 -0.29 11.24
C SER A 124 7.86 0.69 12.17
N ALA A 125 7.07 0.18 13.11
CA ALA A 125 6.43 0.98 14.16
C ALA A 125 7.20 0.91 15.49
N CYS A 126 8.50 0.60 15.43
CA CYS A 126 9.34 0.27 16.59
C CYS A 126 10.58 1.16 16.72
N ARG A 127 10.57 2.38 16.16
CA ARG A 127 11.78 3.23 16.05
C ARG A 127 12.17 3.98 17.32
N THR A 128 11.26 4.09 18.29
CA THR A 128 11.49 4.87 19.52
C THR A 128 10.78 4.23 20.72
N LEU A 129 11.17 4.62 21.93
CA LEU A 129 10.50 4.19 23.18
C LEU A 129 9.01 4.57 23.24
N LYS A 130 8.59 5.59 22.48
CA LYS A 130 7.20 6.06 22.39
C LYS A 130 6.47 5.53 21.16
N ALA A 131 7.13 4.72 20.34
CA ALA A 131 6.54 4.16 19.14
C ALA A 131 5.43 3.15 19.50
N PRO A 132 4.41 2.94 18.63
CA PRO A 132 3.32 2.00 18.91
C PRO A 132 3.78 0.55 19.17
N GLY A 133 4.92 0.15 18.59
CA GLY A 133 5.55 -1.15 18.79
C GLY A 133 6.60 -1.21 19.90
N TYR A 134 6.85 -0.09 20.59
CA TYR A 134 8.01 0.12 21.47
C TYR A 134 9.36 0.01 20.73
N LEU A 135 10.45 0.44 21.37
CA LEU A 135 11.77 0.43 20.73
C LEU A 135 12.24 -1.01 20.46
N ASP A 136 12.59 -1.28 19.21
CA ASP A 136 13.43 -2.41 18.79
C ASP A 136 14.62 -1.86 18.01
N ASP A 137 15.85 -2.17 18.45
CA ASP A 137 17.07 -1.61 17.84
C ASP A 137 17.27 -2.04 16.38
N ARG A 138 16.58 -3.10 15.93
CA ARG A 138 16.61 -3.58 14.53
C ARG A 138 15.75 -2.72 13.60
N ALA A 139 14.79 -1.96 14.14
CA ALA A 139 13.84 -1.14 13.39
C ALA A 139 14.51 -0.15 12.44
N ALA A 140 15.56 0.52 12.93
CA ALA A 140 16.29 1.54 12.17
C ALA A 140 16.93 0.97 10.89
N ALA A 141 17.57 -0.18 11.00
CA ALA A 141 18.27 -0.80 9.89
C ALA A 141 17.31 -1.42 8.88
N PHE A 142 16.19 -1.99 9.36
CA PHE A 142 15.13 -2.48 8.48
C PHE A 142 14.52 -1.35 7.63
N ASP A 143 14.15 -0.23 8.25
CA ASP A 143 13.55 0.90 7.54
C ASP A 143 14.53 1.54 6.56
N ALA A 144 15.81 1.69 6.92
CA ALA A 144 16.81 2.22 6.02
C ALA A 144 16.96 1.35 4.76
N ARG A 145 17.01 0.02 4.92
CA ARG A 145 17.07 -0.92 3.81
C ARG A 145 15.82 -0.86 2.93
N ALA A 146 14.63 -0.83 3.53
CA ALA A 146 13.38 -0.74 2.80
C ALA A 146 13.29 0.58 2.02
N THR A 147 13.67 1.70 2.66
CA THR A 147 13.65 3.03 2.06
C THR A 147 14.62 3.14 0.89
N GLU A 148 15.85 2.64 1.05
CA GLU A 148 16.83 2.59 -0.03
C GLU A 148 16.29 1.80 -1.23
N ALA A 149 15.76 0.60 -0.98
CA ALA A 149 15.26 -0.28 -2.02
C ALA A 149 14.03 0.32 -2.76
N LEU A 150 13.10 0.92 -2.02
CA LEU A 150 11.96 1.65 -2.61
C LEU A 150 12.40 2.90 -3.35
N GLY A 151 13.41 3.61 -2.84
CA GLY A 151 13.94 4.84 -3.41
C GLY A 151 14.69 4.62 -4.73
N SER A 152 15.31 3.45 -4.91
CA SER A 152 16.09 3.07 -6.10
C SER A 152 15.34 2.12 -7.04
N ALA A 153 14.16 1.63 -6.65
CA ALA A 153 13.45 0.54 -7.32
C ALA A 153 14.26 -0.77 -7.41
N ASP A 154 15.04 -1.08 -6.36
CA ASP A 154 15.78 -2.33 -6.25
C ASP A 154 14.82 -3.50 -5.94
N LEU A 155 14.39 -4.18 -7.00
CA LEU A 155 13.41 -5.27 -6.93
C LEU A 155 13.93 -6.49 -6.15
N ASP A 156 15.25 -6.71 -6.14
CA ASP A 156 15.85 -7.85 -5.44
C ASP A 156 15.98 -7.55 -3.94
N ALA A 157 16.33 -6.33 -3.57
CA ALA A 157 16.33 -5.89 -2.18
C ALA A 157 14.91 -5.89 -1.58
N ILE A 158 13.90 -5.47 -2.35
CA ILE A 158 12.48 -5.54 -1.97
C ILE A 158 12.03 -6.99 -1.78
N ALA A 159 12.37 -7.88 -2.72
CA ALA A 159 12.05 -9.29 -2.61
C ALA A 159 12.70 -9.92 -1.37
N ALA A 160 13.89 -9.48 -1.00
CA ALA A 160 14.65 -9.96 0.16
C ALA A 160 14.25 -9.34 1.51
N LEU A 161 13.18 -8.54 1.59
CA LEU A 161 12.67 -8.06 2.88
C LEU A 161 12.13 -9.23 3.71
N ASP A 162 12.70 -9.42 4.89
CA ASP A 162 12.37 -10.53 5.78
C ASP A 162 10.96 -10.39 6.36
N ALA A 163 10.11 -11.39 6.11
CA ALA A 163 8.71 -11.38 6.50
C ALA A 163 8.52 -11.49 8.03
N ALA A 164 9.36 -12.27 8.71
CA ALA A 164 9.26 -12.48 10.15
C ALA A 164 9.72 -11.23 10.91
N LEU A 165 10.87 -10.67 10.52
CA LEU A 165 11.37 -9.43 11.08
C LEU A 165 10.40 -8.27 10.81
N ALA A 166 9.85 -8.15 9.60
CA ALA A 166 8.84 -7.14 9.31
C ALA A 166 7.62 -7.26 10.21
N HIS A 167 7.16 -8.49 10.49
CA HIS A 167 6.06 -8.73 11.40
C HIS A 167 6.41 -8.34 12.85
N GLU A 168 7.58 -8.76 13.35
CA GLU A 168 8.07 -8.37 14.68
C GLU A 168 8.18 -6.85 14.85
N LEU A 169 8.62 -6.16 13.80
CA LEU A 169 8.77 -4.70 13.75
C LEU A 169 7.48 -3.95 13.39
N LYS A 170 6.37 -4.66 13.19
CA LYS A 170 5.07 -4.11 12.77
C LYS A 170 5.15 -3.28 11.48
N ALA A 171 6.02 -3.65 10.54
CA ALA A 171 6.19 -2.99 9.26
C ALA A 171 5.09 -3.42 8.26
N ALA A 172 3.96 -2.72 8.28
CA ALA A 172 2.76 -3.08 7.53
C ALA A 172 2.93 -3.00 6.00
N GLY A 173 3.90 -2.22 5.51
CA GLY A 173 4.15 -2.03 4.08
C GLY A 173 4.87 -3.19 3.40
N ARG A 174 5.48 -4.12 4.15
CA ARG A 174 6.33 -5.19 3.58
C ARG A 174 5.63 -5.98 2.48
N ALA A 175 4.42 -6.49 2.72
CA ALA A 175 3.69 -7.29 1.74
C ALA A 175 3.28 -6.48 0.49
N PRO A 176 2.66 -5.29 0.60
CA PRO A 176 2.41 -4.40 -0.54
C PRO A 176 3.67 -4.03 -1.34
N TRP A 177 4.82 -3.82 -0.69
CA TRP A 177 6.07 -3.52 -1.40
C TRP A 177 6.58 -4.72 -2.20
N GLN A 178 6.45 -5.95 -1.67
CA GLN A 178 6.80 -7.16 -2.42
C GLN A 178 5.85 -7.40 -3.60
N LEU A 179 4.57 -7.01 -3.47
CA LEU A 179 3.63 -6.97 -4.61
C LEU A 179 4.10 -5.96 -5.67
N LEU A 180 4.47 -4.74 -5.26
CA LEU A 180 5.03 -3.74 -6.17
C LEU A 180 6.26 -4.29 -6.91
N GLY A 181 7.15 -4.96 -6.18
CA GLY A 181 8.34 -5.60 -6.73
C GLY A 181 8.00 -6.67 -7.78
N GLY A 182 6.96 -7.46 -7.54
CA GLY A 182 6.45 -8.45 -8.51
C GLY A 182 5.83 -7.81 -9.76
N ALA A 183 5.06 -6.72 -9.58
CA ALA A 183 4.40 -6.01 -10.67
C ALA A 183 5.37 -5.25 -11.58
N ALA A 184 6.50 -4.78 -11.03
CA ALA A 184 7.50 -4.01 -11.75
C ALA A 184 8.58 -4.87 -12.44
N ARG A 185 8.52 -6.21 -12.31
CA ARG A 185 9.46 -7.09 -13.02
C ARG A 185 9.34 -6.81 -14.52
N ASP A 186 10.50 -6.66 -15.17
CA ASP A 186 10.66 -6.34 -16.60
C ASP A 186 10.10 -4.99 -17.08
N ALA A 187 9.54 -4.17 -16.18
CA ALA A 187 9.03 -2.84 -16.53
C ALA A 187 10.13 -1.78 -16.70
N GLY A 188 11.35 -2.05 -16.24
CA GLY A 188 12.51 -1.17 -16.42
C GLY A 188 12.38 0.19 -15.73
N LEU A 189 11.59 0.28 -14.65
CA LEU A 189 11.29 1.52 -13.95
C LEU A 189 12.49 2.00 -13.13
N ALA A 190 12.69 3.31 -13.08
CA ALA A 190 13.63 3.95 -12.17
C ALA A 190 12.92 4.47 -10.91
N GLY A 191 13.53 4.24 -9.75
CA GLY A 191 13.05 4.77 -8.48
C GLY A 191 13.52 6.19 -8.21
N ARG A 192 12.70 6.94 -7.46
CA ARG A 192 13.10 8.21 -6.84
C ARG A 192 12.47 8.35 -5.47
N LEU A 193 13.31 8.47 -4.44
CA LEU A 193 12.87 8.85 -3.10
C LEU A 193 12.38 10.31 -3.07
N LEU A 194 11.21 10.52 -2.48
CA LEU A 194 10.57 11.83 -2.35
C LEU A 194 10.50 12.29 -0.89
N TYR A 195 10.40 11.35 0.05
CA TYR A 195 10.30 11.63 1.47
C TYR A 195 10.72 10.40 2.30
N GLU A 196 11.40 10.66 3.42
CA GLU A 196 11.70 9.70 4.48
C GLU A 196 11.67 10.44 5.82
N ASP A 197 10.92 9.95 6.80
CA ASP A 197 11.00 10.38 8.21
C ASP A 197 10.33 9.37 9.15
N ALA A 198 10.53 9.50 10.46
CA ALA A 198 9.85 8.71 11.49
C ALA A 198 9.35 9.53 12.70
N PRO A 199 8.52 10.57 12.49
CA PRO A 199 8.17 11.54 13.54
C PRO A 199 7.38 10.94 14.71
N TYR A 200 6.67 9.83 14.48
CA TYR A 200 5.88 9.13 15.50
C TYR A 200 6.54 7.82 15.95
N GLY A 201 7.81 7.61 15.62
CA GLY A 201 8.47 6.32 15.79
C GLY A 201 7.99 5.24 14.81
N VAL A 202 7.28 5.65 13.76
CA VAL A 202 6.84 4.83 12.62
C VAL A 202 7.57 5.30 11.37
N GLY A 203 8.19 4.41 10.60
CA GLY A 203 8.87 4.76 9.36
C GLY A 203 7.89 5.15 8.25
N TYR A 204 8.04 6.35 7.67
CA TYR A 204 7.25 6.80 6.51
C TYR A 204 8.18 7.07 5.33
N THR A 205 7.92 6.36 4.23
CA THR A 205 8.65 6.52 2.96
C THR A 205 7.68 6.88 1.85
N VAL A 206 8.05 7.84 1.01
CA VAL A 206 7.36 8.11 -0.25
C VAL A 206 8.36 8.03 -1.38
N ALA A 207 8.10 7.14 -2.35
CA ALA A 207 8.89 7.00 -3.57
C ALA A 207 7.98 7.07 -4.80
N ALA A 208 8.57 7.42 -5.95
CA ALA A 208 7.90 7.36 -7.24
C ALA A 208 8.74 6.55 -8.22
N TRP A 209 8.10 5.65 -8.95
CA TRP A 209 8.72 4.81 -9.98
C TRP A 209 8.16 5.20 -11.35
N SER A 210 9.03 5.32 -12.35
CA SER A 210 8.68 5.72 -13.73
C SER A 210 9.68 5.28 -14.76
#